data_AF-A0A350M480-F1
#
_entry.id   AF-A0A350M480-F1
#
_cell.length_a   1.000
_cell.length_b   1.000
_cell.length_c   1.000
_cell.angle_alpha   90.00
_cell.angle_beta   90.00
_cell.angle_gamma   90.00
#
_symmetry.space_group_name_H-M   'P 1'
#
loop_
_entity.id
_entity.type
_entity.pdbx_description
1 polymer ?
#
loop_
_entity_poly.entity_id
_entity_poly.type
_entity_poly.pdbx_seq_one_letter_code
_entity_poly.pdbx_strand_id
1 'polypeptide(L)'
;MIKHLLIYSILLSVSKYSTAQCNTVVFSDTVIANTTDTVYINSHYENIWVCEDMNVVVLIVGNIWIEANCHVEILGGASHAYIKAPGYLKISGGVGYYERGVTYLDINGGGRACDSMTFDYSHVSANDCTIFTNVDEEKNISGVALFPNPNNGIFSVSCAHSKKSTLSIYSMMGELVHYEYISNSGKREINLQTFPHGIYLVELRTEKGIVREKVIIQ
;
A
#
# COMPACT_ATOMS: atom_id res chain seq x y z
N MET A 1 32.41 -13.98 -51.22
CA MET A 1 31.26 -14.82 -50.82
C MET A 1 31.02 -14.66 -49.31
N ILE A 2 30.71 -13.44 -48.88
CA ILE A 2 30.55 -13.04 -47.47
C ILE A 2 29.23 -12.27 -47.41
N LYS A 3 28.12 -12.97 -47.14
CA LYS A 3 26.79 -12.35 -46.96
C LYS A 3 25.79 -13.23 -46.20
N HIS A 4 26.26 -14.08 -45.28
CA HIS A 4 25.38 -14.92 -44.45
C HIS A 4 25.70 -14.96 -42.95
N LEU A 5 26.65 -14.16 -42.45
CA LEU A 5 27.11 -14.24 -41.05
C LEU A 5 26.62 -13.10 -40.13
N LEU A 6 25.61 -12.31 -40.53
CA LEU A 6 25.13 -11.16 -39.75
C LEU A 6 23.71 -11.31 -39.17
N ILE A 7 23.01 -12.41 -39.45
CA ILE A 7 21.61 -12.59 -38.99
C ILE A 7 21.54 -13.40 -37.68
N TYR A 8 22.59 -14.16 -37.33
CA TYR A 8 22.59 -14.99 -36.11
C TYR A 8 23.01 -14.26 -34.82
N SER A 9 23.69 -13.12 -34.94
CA SER A 9 24.15 -12.34 -33.78
C SER A 9 23.12 -11.34 -33.24
N ILE A 10 22.01 -11.11 -33.94
CA ILE A 10 20.93 -10.20 -33.50
C ILE A 10 19.83 -10.96 -32.72
N LEU A 11 19.75 -12.30 -32.86
CA LEU A 11 18.75 -13.12 -32.15
C LEU A 11 19.11 -13.42 -30.68
N LEU A 12 20.33 -13.16 -30.24
CA LEU A 12 20.80 -13.44 -28.87
C LEU A 12 20.78 -12.24 -27.91
N SER A 13 20.44 -11.04 -28.37
CA SER A 13 20.36 -9.84 -27.52
C SER A 13 18.92 -9.46 -27.11
N VAL A 14 17.90 -10.12 -27.66
CA VAL A 14 16.48 -9.81 -27.36
C VAL A 14 15.95 -10.61 -26.16
N SER A 15 16.59 -11.70 -25.76
CA SER A 15 16.10 -12.56 -24.65
C SER A 15 16.54 -12.13 -23.25
N LYS A 16 17.42 -11.12 -23.11
CA LYS A 16 17.89 -10.65 -21.79
C LYS A 16 17.17 -9.42 -21.25
N TYR A 17 16.33 -8.76 -22.04
CA TYR A 17 15.58 -7.58 -21.59
C TYR A 17 14.17 -7.89 -21.09
N SER A 18 13.61 -9.08 -21.36
CA SER A 18 12.28 -9.42 -20.86
C SER A 18 12.27 -9.86 -19.39
N THR A 19 13.41 -10.26 -18.83
CA THR A 19 13.53 -10.73 -17.44
C THR A 19 13.69 -9.60 -16.43
N ALA A 20 14.14 -8.41 -16.85
CA ALA A 20 14.27 -7.24 -15.96
C ALA A 20 12.93 -6.54 -15.68
N GLN A 21 11.91 -6.77 -16.50
CA GLN A 21 10.60 -6.12 -16.33
C GLN A 21 9.66 -6.89 -15.39
N CYS A 22 9.89 -8.20 -15.24
CA CYS A 22 9.12 -9.08 -14.35
C CYS A 22 9.82 -9.32 -13.00
N ASN A 23 11.02 -8.77 -12.84
CA ASN A 23 11.74 -8.69 -11.58
C ASN A 23 11.92 -7.22 -11.22
N THR A 24 11.11 -6.73 -10.30
CA THR A 24 11.00 -5.30 -9.98
C THR A 24 11.22 -5.06 -8.49
N VAL A 25 11.65 -3.85 -8.15
CA VAL A 25 11.95 -3.45 -6.78
C VAL A 25 10.78 -2.64 -6.24
N VAL A 26 10.26 -3.01 -5.07
CA VAL A 26 9.26 -2.19 -4.38
C VAL A 26 9.98 -1.02 -3.72
N PHE A 27 9.58 0.20 -4.05
CA PHE A 27 10.29 1.39 -3.56
C PHE A 27 9.93 1.73 -2.11
N SER A 28 10.88 2.34 -1.39
CA SER A 28 10.74 2.69 0.04
C SER A 28 9.67 3.75 0.36
N ASP A 29 9.22 4.49 -0.65
CA ASP A 29 8.22 5.55 -0.57
C ASP A 29 6.81 5.06 -0.94
N THR A 30 6.64 3.75 -1.12
CA THR A 30 5.40 3.13 -1.54
C THR A 30 4.33 3.18 -0.44
N VAL A 31 3.09 3.51 -0.83
CA VAL A 31 1.92 3.37 0.04
C VAL A 31 1.45 1.92 0.05
N ILE A 32 1.32 1.32 1.23
CA ILE A 32 0.84 -0.06 1.37
C ILE A 32 -0.69 -0.10 1.46
N ALA A 33 -1.32 -0.95 0.65
CA ALA A 33 -2.75 -1.26 0.71
C ALA A 33 -2.96 -2.66 1.31
N ASN A 34 -3.43 -2.70 2.57
CA ASN A 34 -3.61 -3.93 3.36
C ASN A 34 -4.97 -4.02 4.09
N THR A 35 -6.00 -3.34 3.57
CA THR A 35 -7.36 -3.34 4.14
C THR A 35 -8.36 -3.93 3.16
N THR A 36 -9.36 -4.66 3.66
CA THR A 36 -10.33 -5.44 2.87
C THR A 36 -11.41 -4.62 2.14
N ASP A 37 -11.42 -3.29 2.28
CA ASP A 37 -12.37 -2.40 1.61
C ASP A 37 -11.74 -1.67 0.42
N THR A 38 -12.57 -1.31 -0.57
CA THR A 38 -12.15 -0.57 -1.77
C THR A 38 -11.46 0.74 -1.40
N VAL A 39 -10.13 0.78 -1.46
CA VAL A 39 -9.33 1.97 -1.16
C VAL A 39 -9.20 2.83 -2.41
N TYR A 40 -9.84 4.01 -2.43
CA TYR A 40 -9.61 5.02 -3.46
C TYR A 40 -8.33 5.82 -3.14
N ILE A 41 -7.24 5.50 -3.83
CA ILE A 41 -5.97 6.23 -3.70
C ILE A 41 -5.92 7.30 -4.79
N ASN A 42 -5.97 8.59 -4.38
CA ASN A 42 -5.92 9.74 -5.29
C ASN A 42 -4.47 10.17 -5.63
N SER A 43 -4.34 10.85 -6.77
CA SER A 43 -3.15 11.20 -7.58
C SER A 43 -2.01 12.02 -6.93
N HIS A 44 -1.88 12.07 -5.61
CA HIS A 44 -0.71 12.66 -4.94
C HIS A 44 0.36 11.63 -4.54
N TYR A 45 0.09 10.34 -4.76
CA TYR A 45 1.04 9.25 -4.50
C TYR A 45 1.61 8.71 -5.82
N GLU A 46 2.93 8.48 -5.84
CA GLU A 46 3.66 8.02 -7.04
C GLU A 46 3.82 6.49 -7.10
N ASN A 47 3.66 5.77 -5.98
CA ASN A 47 4.00 4.34 -5.85
C ASN A 47 3.05 3.62 -4.85
N ILE A 48 2.49 2.45 -5.21
CA ILE A 48 1.56 1.65 -4.37
C ILE A 48 1.99 0.18 -4.29
N TRP A 49 1.90 -0.45 -3.12
CA TRP A 49 2.09 -1.90 -2.91
C TRP A 49 0.83 -2.49 -2.31
N VAL A 50 0.16 -3.35 -3.08
CA VAL A 50 -1.08 -4.03 -2.72
C VAL A 50 -0.73 -5.42 -2.19
N CYS A 51 -1.10 -5.70 -0.94
CA CYS A 51 -0.82 -6.97 -0.28
C CYS A 51 -1.73 -8.10 -0.77
N GLU A 52 -1.44 -9.34 -0.36
CA GLU A 52 -2.21 -10.52 -0.78
C GLU A 52 -3.68 -10.43 -0.39
N ASP A 53 -4.55 -11.07 -1.17
CA ASP A 53 -6.00 -11.22 -0.90
C ASP A 53 -6.78 -9.88 -0.84
N MET A 54 -6.35 -8.86 -1.59
CA MET A 54 -6.96 -7.51 -1.57
C MET A 54 -7.89 -7.23 -2.77
N ASN A 55 -8.95 -6.45 -2.54
CA ASN A 55 -9.82 -5.91 -3.59
C ASN A 55 -9.69 -4.38 -3.63
N VAL A 56 -9.08 -3.81 -4.67
CA VAL A 56 -8.67 -2.39 -4.69
C VAL A 56 -9.06 -1.70 -5.99
N VAL A 57 -9.52 -0.45 -5.91
CA VAL A 57 -9.75 0.43 -7.07
C VAL A 57 -8.88 1.67 -6.96
N VAL A 58 -7.96 1.86 -7.91
CA VAL A 58 -6.90 2.88 -7.83
C VAL A 58 -7.07 3.96 -8.91
N LEU A 59 -6.89 5.23 -8.54
CA LEU A 59 -6.91 6.39 -9.44
C LEU A 59 -5.50 7.02 -9.48
N ILE A 60 -4.56 6.48 -10.28
CA ILE A 60 -3.12 6.84 -10.15
C ILE A 60 -2.38 7.15 -11.46
N VAL A 61 -1.30 7.93 -11.30
CA VAL A 61 -0.21 8.21 -12.24
C VAL A 61 1.13 7.77 -11.59
N GLY A 62 1.43 6.47 -11.55
CA GLY A 62 2.51 5.93 -10.69
C GLY A 62 2.76 4.43 -10.86
N ASN A 63 3.76 3.86 -10.17
CA ASN A 63 4.00 2.41 -10.19
C ASN A 63 3.12 1.68 -9.17
N ILE A 64 2.70 0.47 -9.48
CA ILE A 64 1.94 -0.36 -8.54
C ILE A 64 2.43 -1.81 -8.55
N TRP A 65 2.74 -2.34 -7.38
CA TRP A 65 3.10 -3.74 -7.14
C TRP A 65 1.94 -4.44 -6.46
N ILE A 66 1.50 -5.57 -7.01
CA ILE A 66 0.29 -6.27 -6.58
C ILE A 66 0.65 -7.72 -6.29
N GLU A 67 0.46 -8.13 -5.04
CA GLU A 67 0.64 -9.50 -4.63
C GLU A 67 -0.45 -10.44 -5.18
N ALA A 68 -0.28 -11.75 -4.94
CA ALA A 68 -1.23 -12.75 -5.40
C ALA A 68 -2.62 -12.61 -4.76
N ASN A 69 -3.60 -13.28 -5.36
CA ASN A 69 -5.02 -13.33 -4.96
C ASN A 69 -5.75 -11.98 -4.93
N CYS A 70 -5.22 -10.94 -5.59
CA CYS A 70 -5.84 -9.63 -5.61
C CYS A 70 -6.84 -9.45 -6.77
N HIS A 71 -7.87 -8.61 -6.55
CA HIS A 71 -8.69 -8.01 -7.61
C HIS A 71 -8.44 -6.51 -7.66
N VAL A 72 -7.75 -6.03 -8.69
CA VAL A 72 -7.36 -4.62 -8.81
C VAL A 72 -7.93 -3.98 -10.07
N GLU A 73 -8.60 -2.84 -9.93
CA GLU A 73 -9.02 -1.99 -11.04
C GLU A 73 -8.31 -0.64 -11.00
N ILE A 74 -7.57 -0.30 -12.05
CA ILE A 74 -6.88 0.98 -12.19
C ILE A 74 -7.67 1.85 -13.16
N LEU A 75 -8.29 2.91 -12.64
CA LEU A 75 -9.08 3.86 -13.42
C LEU A 75 -8.25 5.13 -13.63
N GLY A 76 -7.51 5.19 -14.72
CA GLY A 76 -6.66 6.34 -15.07
C GLY A 76 -5.46 5.91 -15.92
N GLY A 77 -4.95 6.83 -16.75
CA GLY A 77 -3.76 6.58 -17.57
C GLY A 77 -2.51 6.43 -16.70
N ALA A 78 -2.16 5.20 -16.32
CA ALA A 78 -1.14 4.94 -15.32
C ALA A 78 0.27 4.80 -15.91
N SER A 79 1.27 5.04 -15.04
CA SER A 79 2.61 4.47 -15.14
C SER A 79 2.52 2.95 -14.83
N HIS A 80 3.57 2.22 -14.49
CA HIS A 80 3.59 0.76 -14.65
C HIS A 80 2.87 -0.05 -13.53
N ALA A 81 2.10 -1.08 -13.90
CA ALA A 81 1.49 -2.02 -12.94
C ALA A 81 2.11 -3.42 -13.01
N TYR A 82 2.37 -4.06 -11.87
CA TYR A 82 2.96 -5.39 -11.78
C TYR A 82 2.09 -6.27 -10.88
N ILE A 83 1.65 -7.43 -11.37
CA ILE A 83 0.78 -8.34 -10.61
C ILE A 83 1.27 -9.80 -10.66
N LYS A 84 1.31 -10.44 -9.49
CA LYS A 84 1.57 -11.88 -9.33
C LYS A 84 0.31 -12.72 -9.54
N ALA A 85 0.49 -13.96 -9.94
CA ALA A 85 -0.58 -14.94 -10.10
C ALA A 85 -0.85 -15.71 -8.79
N PRO A 86 -2.09 -16.18 -8.58
CA PRO A 86 -3.29 -15.86 -9.36
C PRO A 86 -3.80 -14.45 -9.02
N GLY A 87 -4.67 -13.88 -9.87
CA GLY A 87 -5.25 -12.57 -9.58
C GLY A 87 -6.07 -12.01 -10.73
N TYR A 88 -6.64 -10.84 -10.53
CA TYR A 88 -7.36 -10.05 -11.53
C TYR A 88 -6.80 -8.63 -11.58
N LEU A 89 -6.42 -8.17 -12.78
CA LEU A 89 -5.99 -6.81 -13.02
C LEU A 89 -6.75 -6.23 -14.21
N LYS A 90 -7.47 -5.14 -13.96
CA LYS A 90 -8.03 -4.29 -15.01
C LYS A 90 -7.33 -2.95 -15.01
N ILE A 91 -6.86 -2.52 -16.17
CA ILE A 91 -6.19 -1.24 -16.34
C ILE A 91 -6.86 -0.40 -17.42
N SER A 92 -6.97 0.90 -17.19
CA SER A 92 -7.51 1.87 -18.14
C SER A 92 -6.45 2.89 -18.57
N GLY A 93 -5.53 2.48 -19.44
CA GLY A 93 -4.37 3.24 -19.90
C GLY A 93 -3.12 2.95 -19.07
N GLY A 94 -1.94 3.05 -19.70
CA GLY A 94 -0.66 2.68 -19.06
C GLY A 94 -0.14 1.31 -19.51
N VAL A 95 0.75 0.71 -18.72
CA VAL A 95 1.33 -0.61 -19.03
C VAL A 95 1.24 -1.56 -17.84
N GLY A 96 0.58 -2.69 -18.01
CA GLY A 96 0.50 -3.79 -17.05
C GLY A 96 1.45 -4.93 -17.38
N TYR A 97 2.24 -5.36 -16.40
CA TYR A 97 3.04 -6.57 -16.37
C TYR A 97 2.34 -7.59 -15.49
N TYR A 98 2.03 -8.77 -16.02
CA TYR A 98 1.22 -9.74 -15.28
C TYR A 98 1.81 -11.14 -15.41
N GLU A 99 1.89 -11.86 -14.29
CA GLU A 99 2.29 -13.26 -14.29
C GLU A 99 1.26 -14.15 -15.00
N ARG A 100 1.73 -15.17 -15.72
CA ARG A 100 0.84 -16.17 -16.34
C ARG A 100 -0.03 -16.82 -15.26
N GLY A 101 -1.34 -16.71 -15.42
CA GLY A 101 -2.34 -17.12 -14.43
C GLY A 101 -3.19 -15.97 -13.88
N VAL A 102 -2.79 -14.72 -14.16
CA VAL A 102 -3.61 -13.54 -13.89
C VAL A 102 -4.67 -13.35 -14.99
N THR A 103 -5.89 -13.02 -14.59
CA THR A 103 -6.92 -12.50 -15.49
C THR A 103 -6.65 -11.02 -15.74
N TYR A 104 -6.19 -10.68 -16.94
CA TYR A 104 -5.80 -9.31 -17.30
C TYR A 104 -6.79 -8.70 -18.30
N LEU A 105 -7.29 -7.49 -18.00
CA LEU A 105 -8.15 -6.70 -18.87
C LEU A 105 -7.54 -5.33 -19.13
N ASP A 106 -7.40 -4.98 -20.40
CA ASP A 106 -6.81 -3.73 -20.86
C ASP A 106 -7.84 -2.83 -21.54
N ILE A 107 -7.90 -1.57 -21.14
CA ILE A 107 -8.68 -0.51 -21.78
C ILE A 107 -7.71 0.60 -22.18
N ASN A 108 -7.30 0.65 -23.45
CA ASN A 108 -6.43 1.69 -24.03
C ASN A 108 -5.01 1.80 -23.43
N GLY A 109 -4.46 0.73 -22.86
CA GLY A 109 -3.08 0.61 -22.38
C GLY A 109 -2.25 -0.43 -23.16
N GLY A 110 -1.34 -1.11 -22.47
CA GLY A 110 -0.62 -2.27 -23.00
C GLY A 110 -0.31 -3.33 -21.93
N GLY A 111 -0.42 -4.61 -22.29
CA GLY A 111 -0.13 -5.74 -21.40
C GLY A 111 1.13 -6.52 -21.79
N ARG A 112 1.95 -6.91 -20.81
CA ARG A 112 3.12 -7.78 -20.98
C ARG A 112 3.03 -8.97 -20.01
N ALA A 113 2.84 -10.16 -20.56
CA ALA A 113 2.83 -11.38 -19.77
C ALA A 113 4.25 -11.78 -19.33
N CYS A 114 4.37 -12.24 -18.09
CA CYS A 114 5.58 -12.76 -17.47
C CYS A 114 5.38 -14.25 -17.16
N ASP A 115 6.38 -15.10 -17.41
CA ASP A 115 6.32 -16.51 -16.98
C ASP A 115 6.34 -16.65 -15.45
N SER A 116 7.08 -15.74 -14.79
CA SER A 116 7.09 -15.60 -13.34
C SER A 116 7.22 -14.13 -12.95
N MET A 117 6.65 -13.72 -11.82
CA MET A 117 6.76 -12.35 -11.28
C MET A 117 7.43 -12.35 -9.90
N THR A 118 8.46 -11.53 -9.74
CA THR A 118 9.23 -11.42 -8.49
C THR A 118 9.40 -9.97 -8.07
N PHE A 119 9.18 -9.71 -6.79
CA PHE A 119 9.37 -8.38 -6.20
C PHE A 119 10.53 -8.42 -5.20
N ASP A 120 11.44 -7.46 -5.29
CA ASP A 120 12.49 -7.22 -4.31
C ASP A 120 11.98 -6.23 -3.25
N TYR A 121 11.92 -6.70 -2.01
CA TYR A 121 11.42 -5.94 -0.85
C TYR A 121 12.53 -5.35 0.01
N SER A 122 13.80 -5.40 -0.40
CA SER A 122 14.94 -4.94 0.41
C SER A 122 14.87 -3.46 0.82
N HIS A 123 13.99 -2.68 0.19
CA HIS A 123 13.76 -1.26 0.45
C HIS A 123 12.47 -0.95 1.23
N VAL A 124 11.67 -1.96 1.56
CA VAL A 124 10.43 -1.83 2.34
C VAL A 124 10.47 -2.75 3.57
N SER A 125 9.67 -2.47 4.60
CA SER A 125 9.61 -3.36 5.76
C SER A 125 8.81 -4.60 5.40
N ALA A 126 9.40 -5.78 5.59
CA ALA A 126 8.76 -7.07 5.27
C ALA A 126 7.46 -7.32 6.07
N ASN A 127 7.25 -6.59 7.18
CA ASN A 127 6.06 -6.68 8.01
C ASN A 127 4.91 -5.78 7.53
N ASP A 128 5.09 -5.05 6.43
CA ASP A 128 4.10 -4.07 6.00
C ASP A 128 2.92 -4.72 5.24
N CYS A 129 3.19 -5.82 4.52
CA CYS A 129 2.17 -6.65 3.87
C CYS A 129 1.85 -7.97 4.58
N THR A 130 2.39 -8.23 5.75
CA THR A 130 1.91 -9.34 6.59
C THR A 130 0.52 -8.99 7.13
N ILE A 131 -0.51 -9.68 6.64
CA ILE A 131 -1.81 -9.71 7.30
C ILE A 131 -1.58 -10.29 8.70
N PHE A 132 -1.65 -9.44 9.73
CA PHE A 132 -1.64 -9.89 11.11
C PHE A 132 -2.90 -10.72 11.37
N THR A 133 -2.82 -12.04 11.29
CA THR A 133 -3.79 -12.95 11.93
C THR A 133 -3.35 -13.38 13.32
N ASN A 134 -2.27 -12.80 13.86
CA ASN A 134 -1.83 -13.07 15.22
C ASN A 134 -2.21 -11.92 16.15
N VAL A 135 -3.03 -12.25 17.15
CA VAL A 135 -3.08 -11.55 18.42
C VAL A 135 -1.74 -11.82 19.10
N ASP A 136 -0.74 -10.99 18.81
CA ASP A 136 0.50 -10.98 19.58
C ASP A 136 0.61 -9.67 20.37
N GLU A 137 1.03 -9.88 21.61
CA GLU A 137 0.98 -8.95 22.72
C GLU A 137 1.61 -7.59 22.41
N GLU A 138 0.92 -6.58 22.92
CA GLU A 138 1.26 -5.17 22.99
C GLU A 138 2.74 -4.96 23.36
N LYS A 139 3.59 -4.78 22.34
CA LYS A 139 4.93 -4.25 22.54
C LYS A 139 4.74 -2.79 22.94
N ASN A 140 4.67 -2.55 24.25
CA ASN A 140 4.53 -1.25 24.88
C ASN A 140 5.59 -0.28 24.35
N ILE A 141 5.28 0.45 23.28
CA ILE A 141 6.03 1.66 22.92
C ILE A 141 5.53 2.72 23.89
N SER A 142 6.17 2.78 25.05
CA SER A 142 5.97 3.85 26.02
C SER A 142 6.21 5.19 25.33
N GLY A 143 5.16 6.02 25.19
CA GLY A 143 5.30 7.35 24.58
C GLY A 143 4.10 7.91 23.83
N VAL A 144 2.94 7.24 23.83
CA VAL A 144 1.66 7.78 23.35
C VAL A 144 0.78 8.10 24.55
N ALA A 145 0.33 9.34 24.66
CA ALA A 145 -0.64 9.73 25.69
C ALA A 145 -1.84 10.42 25.04
N LEU A 146 -3.05 9.95 25.37
CA LEU A 146 -4.32 10.53 24.94
C LEU A 146 -4.97 11.28 26.10
N PHE A 147 -5.24 12.58 25.94
CA PHE A 147 -5.89 13.36 27.00
C PHE A 147 -6.65 14.58 26.47
N PRO A 148 -7.79 14.94 27.08
CA PRO A 148 -8.49 14.17 28.11
C PRO A 148 -9.16 12.93 27.53
N ASN A 149 -9.32 11.90 28.37
CA ASN A 149 -10.09 10.71 28.07
C ASN A 149 -10.84 10.30 29.35
N PRO A 150 -12.19 10.33 29.39
CA PRO A 150 -13.11 10.71 28.30
C PRO A 150 -13.03 12.19 27.86
N ASN A 151 -13.62 12.52 26.71
CA ASN A 151 -13.73 13.89 26.18
C ASN A 151 -15.02 14.12 25.38
N ASN A 152 -15.29 15.37 24.97
CA ASN A 152 -16.48 15.76 24.20
C ASN A 152 -16.19 15.89 22.69
N GLY A 153 -15.29 15.05 22.17
CA GLY A 153 -14.83 15.08 20.78
C GLY A 153 -13.61 15.94 20.51
N ILE A 154 -12.99 16.57 21.51
CA ILE A 154 -11.68 17.23 21.36
C ILE A 154 -10.71 16.60 22.35
N PHE A 155 -9.61 16.04 21.84
CA PHE A 155 -8.56 15.48 22.67
C PHE A 155 -7.20 15.66 22.03
N SER A 156 -6.16 15.39 22.81
CA SER A 156 -4.79 15.51 22.37
C SER A 156 -4.07 14.18 22.35
N VAL A 157 -3.26 13.98 21.31
CA VAL A 157 -2.32 12.87 21.18
C VAL A 157 -0.91 13.44 21.38
N SER A 158 -0.19 12.95 22.38
CA SER A 158 1.22 13.28 22.58
C SER A 158 2.09 12.11 22.16
N CYS A 159 3.03 12.35 21.24
CA CYS A 159 3.99 11.37 20.78
C CYS A 159 5.42 11.84 21.10
N ALA A 160 6.11 11.12 21.98
CA ALA A 160 7.45 11.51 22.44
C ALA A 160 8.55 11.27 21.38
N HIS A 161 8.38 10.35 20.42
CA HIS A 161 9.46 9.92 19.52
C HIS A 161 8.98 9.35 18.17
N SER A 162 8.54 10.21 17.24
CA SER A 162 8.39 9.79 15.84
C SER A 162 8.89 10.87 14.87
N LYS A 163 9.91 10.50 14.08
CA LYS A 163 10.33 11.32 12.92
C LYS A 163 9.43 11.06 11.71
N LYS A 164 8.70 9.94 11.71
CA LYS A 164 7.69 9.53 10.73
C LYS A 164 6.70 8.59 11.41
N SER A 165 5.44 8.96 11.52
CA SER A 165 4.38 8.10 12.03
C SER A 165 3.04 8.42 11.42
N THR A 166 2.14 7.44 11.38
CA THR A 166 0.75 7.64 10.96
C THR A 166 -0.15 7.49 12.17
N LEU A 167 -1.06 8.44 12.36
CA LEU A 167 -2.12 8.40 13.33
C LEU A 167 -3.41 8.05 12.59
N SER A 168 -4.05 6.96 12.97
CA SER A 168 -5.36 6.55 12.46
C SER A 168 -6.33 6.45 13.63
N ILE A 169 -7.57 6.87 13.43
CA ILE A 169 -8.63 6.71 14.44
C ILE A 169 -9.81 6.01 13.78
N TYR A 170 -10.28 4.96 14.44
CA TYR A 170 -11.36 4.12 13.96
C TYR A 170 -12.55 4.15 14.91
N SER A 171 -13.77 4.06 14.37
CA SER A 171 -14.97 3.76 15.16
C SER A 171 -14.97 2.27 15.60
N MET A 172 -15.85 1.90 16.52
CA MET A 172 -16.03 0.48 16.91
C MET A 172 -16.47 -0.43 15.75
N MET A 173 -17.02 0.14 14.68
CA MET A 173 -17.41 -0.59 13.48
C MET A 173 -16.25 -0.75 12.48
N GLY A 174 -15.06 -0.24 12.81
CA GLY A 174 -13.87 -0.32 11.96
C GLY A 174 -13.73 0.83 10.95
N GLU A 175 -14.65 1.80 10.95
CA GLU A 175 -14.61 2.94 10.03
C GLU A 175 -13.47 3.90 10.41
N LEU A 176 -12.63 4.27 9.45
CA LEU A 176 -11.57 5.27 9.63
C LEU A 176 -12.19 6.67 9.70
N VAL A 177 -12.22 7.27 10.89
CA VAL A 177 -12.79 8.60 11.14
C VAL A 177 -11.77 9.73 11.11
N HIS A 178 -10.48 9.41 11.26
CA HIS A 178 -9.40 10.39 11.16
C HIS A 178 -8.08 9.74 10.77
N TYR A 179 -7.28 10.44 9.97
CA TYR A 179 -5.96 10.01 9.54
C TYR A 179 -5.01 11.20 9.40
N GLU A 180 -3.84 11.14 10.03
CA GLU A 180 -2.81 12.19 9.95
C GLU A 180 -1.40 11.57 9.82
N TYR A 181 -0.57 12.15 8.94
CA TYR A 181 0.86 11.88 8.92
C TYR A 181 1.60 12.84 9.85
N ILE A 182 2.37 12.27 10.77
CA ILE A 182 3.13 12.99 11.78
C ILE A 182 4.61 12.90 11.42
N SER A 183 5.19 14.04 11.02
CA SER A 183 6.61 14.18 10.64
C SER A 183 7.49 14.79 11.75
N ASN A 184 6.87 15.28 12.84
CA ASN A 184 7.54 15.94 13.94
C ASN A 184 6.92 15.55 15.29
N SER A 185 7.77 15.35 16.29
CA SER A 185 7.38 15.11 17.68
C SER A 185 6.54 16.26 18.23
N GLY A 186 5.57 15.95 19.09
CA GLY A 186 4.79 16.97 19.78
C GLY A 186 3.40 16.51 20.19
N LYS A 187 2.62 17.48 20.65
CA LYS A 187 1.21 17.33 20.96
C LYS A 187 0.40 17.69 19.71
N ARG A 188 -0.59 16.87 19.39
CA ARG A 188 -1.58 17.11 18.33
C ARG A 188 -2.95 17.20 18.95
N GLU A 189 -3.77 18.12 18.49
CA GLU A 189 -5.17 18.20 18.87
C GLU A 189 -6.00 17.55 17.77
N ILE A 190 -6.89 16.66 18.18
CA ILE A 190 -7.82 15.95 17.33
C ILE A 190 -9.22 16.46 17.63
N ASN A 191 -9.95 16.80 16.58
CA ASN A 191 -11.35 17.20 16.67
C ASN A 191 -12.24 16.18 15.95
N LEU A 192 -12.99 15.42 16.74
CA LEU A 192 -14.03 14.48 16.34
C LEU A 192 -15.42 14.91 16.86
N GLN A 193 -15.65 16.20 17.14
CA GLN A 193 -16.93 16.68 17.69
C GLN A 193 -18.13 16.40 16.78
N THR A 194 -17.90 16.24 15.48
CA THR A 194 -18.95 15.92 14.50
C THR A 194 -19.29 14.43 14.44
N PHE A 195 -18.54 13.58 15.15
CA PHE A 195 -18.74 12.13 15.15
C PHE A 195 -19.60 11.68 16.36
N PRO A 196 -20.33 10.56 16.23
CA PRO A 196 -21.18 10.07 17.31
C PRO A 196 -20.44 9.79 18.62
N HIS A 197 -21.13 9.90 19.75
CA HIS A 197 -20.55 9.52 21.03
C HIS A 197 -20.31 8.01 21.06
N GLY A 198 -19.18 7.59 21.62
CA GLY A 198 -18.77 6.20 21.56
C GLY A 198 -17.30 5.96 21.85
N ILE A 199 -16.88 4.71 21.65
CA ILE A 199 -15.49 4.29 21.79
C ILE A 199 -14.83 4.39 20.42
N TYR A 200 -13.62 4.89 20.40
CA TYR A 200 -12.78 4.97 19.21
C TYR A 200 -11.42 4.34 19.49
N LEU A 201 -10.89 3.65 18.48
CA LEU A 201 -9.57 3.05 18.51
C LEU A 201 -8.58 3.99 17.83
N VAL A 202 -7.60 4.50 18.58
CA VAL A 202 -6.49 5.29 18.08
C VAL A 202 -5.31 4.36 17.81
N GLU A 203 -4.90 4.24 16.55
CA GLU A 203 -3.70 3.52 16.15
C GLU A 203 -2.60 4.52 15.78
N LEU A 204 -1.45 4.42 16.44
CA LEU A 204 -0.23 5.11 16.03
C LEU A 204 0.77 4.09 15.50
N ARG A 205 1.11 4.21 14.22
CA ARG A 205 2.15 3.39 13.59
C ARG A 205 3.43 4.21 13.42
N THR A 206 4.52 3.67 13.92
CA THR A 206 5.86 4.25 13.84
C THR A 206 6.82 3.23 13.21
N GLU A 207 8.02 3.66 12.81
CA GLU A 207 9.09 2.73 12.38
C GLU A 207 9.44 1.68 13.45
N LYS A 208 9.16 1.94 14.74
CA LYS A 208 9.44 1.03 15.85
C LYS A 208 8.30 0.06 16.16
N GLY A 209 7.14 0.25 15.54
CA GLY A 209 5.96 -0.58 15.75
C GLY A 209 4.68 0.23 15.90
N ILE A 210 3.61 -0.48 16.29
CA ILE A 210 2.24 0.02 16.36
C ILE A 210 1.81 0.10 17.84
N VAL A 211 1.19 1.22 18.20
CA VAL A 211 0.50 1.42 19.49
C VAL A 211 -0.98 1.59 19.22
N ARG A 212 -1.82 0.95 20.04
CA ARG A 212 -3.27 1.11 19.96
C ARG A 212 -3.80 1.54 21.31
N GLU A 213 -4.60 2.59 21.31
CA GLU A 213 -5.20 3.17 22.51
C GLU A 213 -6.69 3.40 22.27
N LYS A 214 -7.49 3.30 23.33
CA LYS A 214 -8.92 3.59 23.25
C LYS A 214 -9.23 5.00 23.75
N VAL A 215 -10.10 5.72 23.07
CA VAL A 215 -10.62 7.01 23.51
C VAL A 215 -12.15 6.97 23.59
N ILE A 216 -12.71 7.57 24.64
CA ILE A 216 -14.14 7.60 24.90
C ILE A 216 -14.64 9.03 24.65
N ILE A 217 -15.57 9.17 23.70
CA ILE A 217 -16.25 10.44 23.37
C ILE A 217 -17.66 10.41 23.98
N GLN A 218 -18.03 11.48 24.70
CA GLN A 218 -19.28 11.62 25.46
C GLN A 218 -20.08 12.87 25.12
#